data_AF-A0A6I5QUT4-F1
#
_entry.id   AF-A0A6I5QUT4-F1
#
_cell.length_a   1.000
_cell.length_b   1.000
_cell.length_c   1.000
_cell.angle_alpha   90.00
_cell.angle_beta   90.00
_cell.angle_gamma   90.00
#
_symmetry.space_group_name_H-M   'P 1'
#
loop_
_entity.id
_entity.type
_entity.pdbx_description
1 polymer ?
#
loop_
_entity_poly.entity_id
_entity_poly.type
_entity_poly.pdbx_seq_one_letter_code
_entity_poly.pdbx_strand_id
1 'polypeptide(L)'
;MALRHLVSTAPMRQRSPFALQKFIFKWMKHLTSGVLYSGAIALGVSPALAVEQVAVQIGPLKNTIEVTDLETFSKTGDVPPRLELYRPLLTPTVQATLQNHLSLEPAIRDRVIQDLTHSNKGRPLTDLLAEVAPSLSPEVLQTALQEAAETESGVTVISLLRAIPGETLSLEGMALLMFLSQLGLSHLEQTALSNVLNHELGAHPQPLLSAPFEPSDPGSYPVERWSVSFRDHDRDRIIPIDLYWTDQTQGPLVVFSHGFGADRRFLAYLAEHLASHGLTVVALEHPGSNVDALIKEDGSLLPTYEFVERPRDVSFILDRLEDLNTNSFFLRERINLEQVTLVGHSLGGYTGLVLAGGQLDPTTLANFCAELAIGSSSPADWLQCAATDVELPAGDLADSRITQLVVMNPLAGKIFGDAGLRHVKVPTLFLTSTSDGITSVSDQQLQPFNQLSGPRALVAVIGGTHLSVGDPANINPALTQVPFMPERPEAETLRLRQYLNGAVLSFVMQQTDMAKQYQPFLSSDYTRLFSTPTLPIRYSDRLPSSVSRWLSSREMLNRRLTPTLKSIASLLHLEFIDAQHRVATLHQGAIAQFPLSPLDLYARLPRSPALYQAAHNQANHESSHQAKSRL
;
A
#
# COMPACT_ATOMS: atom_id res chain seq x y z
N MET A 1 41.96 3.15 -45.47
CA MET A 1 42.89 4.30 -45.42
C MET A 1 42.58 5.05 -44.12
N ALA A 2 43.23 4.72 -43.00
CA ALA A 2 44.54 5.22 -42.52
C ALA A 2 44.37 6.62 -41.88
N LEU A 3 44.72 6.96 -40.62
CA LEU A 3 45.57 6.45 -39.51
C LEU A 3 44.90 6.88 -38.16
N ARG A 4 44.91 6.17 -37.01
CA ARG A 4 45.98 5.71 -36.08
C ARG A 4 46.84 6.82 -35.41
N HIS A 5 46.60 7.07 -34.11
CA HIS A 5 47.52 6.87 -32.96
C HIS A 5 47.37 7.91 -31.84
N LEU A 6 47.24 7.44 -30.59
CA LEU A 6 48.01 7.90 -29.42
C LEU A 6 47.93 6.83 -28.32
N VAL A 7 49.01 6.03 -28.23
CA VAL A 7 49.35 5.13 -27.11
C VAL A 7 50.60 5.73 -26.50
N SER A 8 50.60 5.94 -25.18
CA SER A 8 51.77 6.40 -24.42
C SER A 8 52.53 5.21 -23.84
N THR A 9 53.83 5.15 -24.12
CA THR A 9 54.80 4.22 -23.56
C THR A 9 55.83 5.00 -22.72
N ALA A 10 56.22 4.44 -21.59
CA ALA A 10 57.39 4.86 -20.80
C ALA A 10 58.25 3.63 -20.43
N PRO A 11 59.57 3.79 -20.20
CA PRO A 11 60.55 2.80 -20.64
C PRO A 11 61.06 1.82 -19.56
N MET A 12 61.44 0.63 -20.03
CA MET A 12 62.23 -0.39 -19.33
C MET A 12 63.68 0.06 -19.08
N ARG A 13 64.17 -0.15 -17.85
CA ARG A 13 65.59 -0.08 -17.49
C ARG A 13 66.12 -1.50 -17.22
N GLN A 14 67.15 -1.89 -17.97
CA GLN A 14 67.92 -3.12 -17.80
C GLN A 14 68.65 -3.15 -16.44
N ARG A 15 68.67 -4.31 -15.78
CA ARG A 15 69.72 -4.69 -14.81
C ARG A 15 70.20 -6.12 -15.07
N SER A 16 71.51 -6.27 -14.96
CA SER A 16 72.40 -7.37 -15.35
C SER A 16 72.31 -8.63 -14.46
N PRO A 17 72.85 -9.79 -14.92
CA PRO A 17 72.66 -11.09 -14.29
C PRO A 17 73.79 -11.39 -13.30
N PHE A 18 73.64 -11.00 -12.03
CA PHE A 18 74.56 -11.43 -10.96
C PHE A 18 73.89 -11.59 -9.58
N ALA A 19 72.58 -11.90 -9.56
CA ALA A 19 71.82 -12.09 -8.32
C ALA A 19 71.03 -13.40 -8.24
N LEU A 20 71.17 -14.33 -9.20
CA LEU A 20 70.39 -15.58 -9.23
C LEU A 20 71.08 -16.77 -8.52
N GLN A 21 72.34 -16.64 -8.10
CA GLN A 21 73.09 -17.74 -7.48
C GLN A 21 73.14 -17.70 -5.95
N LYS A 22 72.69 -16.62 -5.30
CA LYS A 22 72.56 -16.53 -3.83
C LYS A 22 71.15 -16.79 -3.29
N PHE A 23 70.15 -16.99 -4.14
CA PHE A 23 68.77 -17.26 -3.73
C PHE A 23 68.48 -18.76 -3.53
N ILE A 24 69.19 -19.64 -4.24
CA ILE A 24 68.93 -21.08 -4.24
C ILE A 24 69.48 -21.79 -2.98
N PHE A 25 70.48 -21.22 -2.29
CA PHE A 25 71.06 -21.85 -1.09
C PHE A 25 70.41 -21.44 0.24
N LYS A 26 69.49 -20.46 0.24
CA LYS A 26 68.73 -20.03 1.43
C LYS A 26 67.35 -20.69 1.54
N TRP A 27 66.85 -21.27 0.44
CA TRP A 27 65.56 -21.97 0.40
C TRP A 27 65.61 -23.44 0.84
N MET A 28 66.78 -24.07 0.84
CA MET A 28 66.94 -25.50 1.20
C MET A 28 67.16 -25.78 2.70
N LYS A 29 67.17 -24.76 3.58
CA LYS A 29 67.26 -24.95 5.04
C LYS A 29 65.95 -24.71 5.81
N HIS A 30 64.86 -24.34 5.14
CA HIS A 30 63.54 -24.20 5.75
C HIS A 30 62.56 -25.32 5.37
N LEU A 31 63.00 -26.30 4.56
CA LEU A 31 62.16 -27.41 4.10
C LEU A 31 62.17 -28.65 5.01
N THR A 32 62.86 -28.61 6.15
CA THR A 32 62.86 -29.70 7.15
C THR A 32 62.21 -29.32 8.48
N SER A 33 61.59 -28.14 8.58
CA SER A 33 60.75 -27.73 9.72
C SER A 33 59.28 -27.50 9.35
N GLY A 34 58.92 -27.66 8.07
CA GLY A 34 57.58 -27.40 7.54
C GLY A 34 56.63 -28.60 7.48
N VAL A 35 57.04 -29.80 7.92
CA VAL A 35 56.21 -31.03 7.85
C VAL A 35 55.63 -31.43 9.23
N LEU A 36 55.95 -30.69 10.29
CA LEU A 36 55.34 -30.88 11.63
C LEU A 36 54.44 -29.72 12.08
N TYR A 37 54.26 -28.69 11.25
CA TYR A 37 53.30 -27.59 11.48
C TYR A 37 52.19 -27.49 10.41
N SER A 38 52.11 -28.46 9.49
CA SER A 38 50.97 -28.68 8.60
C SER A 38 49.99 -29.75 9.13
N GLY A 39 50.18 -30.18 10.38
CA GLY A 39 49.36 -31.20 11.05
C GLY A 39 48.57 -30.71 12.28
N ALA A 40 48.50 -29.39 12.52
CA ALA A 40 47.84 -28.83 13.70
C ALA A 40 47.06 -27.52 13.46
N ILE A 41 46.59 -27.27 12.23
CA ILE A 41 45.47 -26.35 11.96
C ILE A 41 44.46 -27.11 11.08
N ALA A 42 44.04 -28.26 11.58
CA ALA A 42 42.76 -28.90 11.27
C ALA A 42 42.04 -29.15 12.62
N LEU A 43 42.12 -28.17 13.52
CA LEU A 43 41.20 -28.08 14.65
C LEU A 43 39.87 -27.64 14.04
N GLY A 44 38.91 -28.55 14.07
CA GLY A 44 37.69 -28.52 13.30
C GLY A 44 36.95 -27.18 13.40
N VAL A 45 36.76 -26.56 12.23
CA VAL A 45 35.44 -26.00 11.95
C VAL A 45 34.58 -27.21 11.65
N SER A 46 34.00 -27.83 12.69
CA SER A 46 32.81 -28.65 12.47
C SER A 46 31.83 -27.77 11.68
N PRO A 47 31.16 -28.26 10.62
CA PRO A 47 30.06 -27.50 10.04
C PRO A 47 29.18 -27.07 11.22
N ALA A 48 28.96 -25.77 11.39
CA ALA A 48 28.07 -25.30 12.43
C ALA A 48 26.77 -26.09 12.25
N LEU A 49 26.35 -26.83 13.28
CA LEU A 49 25.13 -27.62 13.18
C LEU A 49 24.01 -26.62 12.89
N ALA A 50 23.32 -26.83 11.77
CA ALA A 50 22.11 -26.09 11.44
C ALA A 50 21.05 -26.35 12.50
N VAL A 51 20.11 -25.42 12.71
CA VAL A 51 18.97 -25.69 13.59
C VAL A 51 18.17 -26.88 13.05
N GLU A 52 18.18 -27.96 13.84
CA GLU A 52 17.34 -29.14 13.61
C GLU A 52 16.05 -29.05 14.42
N GLN A 53 16.07 -28.30 15.53
CA GLN A 53 15.00 -28.24 16.52
C GLN A 53 14.61 -26.80 16.88
N VAL A 54 13.31 -26.51 16.92
CA VAL A 54 12.76 -25.26 17.46
C VAL A 54 12.10 -25.56 18.80
N ALA A 55 12.67 -25.04 19.88
CA ALA A 55 12.11 -25.19 21.22
C ALA A 55 11.23 -24.00 21.58
N VAL A 56 9.93 -24.22 21.77
CA VAL A 56 8.98 -23.21 22.24
C VAL A 56 8.85 -23.31 23.76
N GLN A 57 9.18 -22.23 24.46
CA GLN A 57 9.14 -22.15 25.92
C GLN A 57 7.93 -21.34 26.40
N ILE A 58 7.08 -21.93 27.25
CA ILE A 58 5.95 -21.25 27.90
C ILE A 58 6.09 -21.47 29.41
N GLY A 59 6.70 -20.49 30.09
CA GLY A 59 7.03 -20.61 31.51
C GLY A 59 7.98 -21.79 31.77
N PRO A 60 7.63 -22.76 32.63
CA PRO A 60 8.46 -23.94 32.89
C PRO A 60 8.31 -25.03 31.82
N LEU A 61 7.34 -24.92 30.92
CA LEU A 61 7.08 -25.91 29.89
C LEU A 61 7.95 -25.59 28.66
N LYS A 62 8.71 -26.59 28.22
CA LYS A 62 9.50 -26.54 26.98
C LYS A 62 9.00 -27.64 26.06
N ASN A 63 8.56 -27.29 24.86
CA ASN A 63 8.21 -28.26 23.84
C ASN A 63 9.09 -28.06 22.61
N THR A 64 9.59 -29.15 22.04
CA THR A 64 10.51 -29.11 20.91
C THR A 64 9.81 -29.57 19.64
N ILE A 65 9.98 -28.81 18.57
CA ILE A 65 9.47 -29.06 17.22
C ILE A 65 10.67 -29.38 16.32
N GLU A 66 10.62 -30.49 15.60
CA GLU A 66 11.62 -30.80 14.58
C GLU A 66 11.36 -29.94 13.33
N VAL A 67 12.42 -29.35 12.75
CA VAL A 67 12.31 -28.57 11.50
C VAL A 67 11.84 -29.47 10.34
N THR A 68 12.14 -30.77 10.39
CA THR A 68 11.67 -31.76 9.42
C THR A 68 10.16 -32.01 9.47
N ASP A 69 9.54 -31.88 10.65
CA ASP A 69 8.08 -31.97 10.80
C ASP A 69 7.40 -30.73 10.18
N LEU A 70 7.98 -29.54 10.37
CA LEU A 70 7.52 -28.31 9.72
C LEU A 70 7.68 -28.38 8.20
N GLU A 71 8.79 -28.94 7.71
CA GLU A 71 9.01 -29.16 6.28
C GLU A 71 8.00 -30.15 5.69
N THR A 72 7.65 -31.20 6.43
CA THR A 72 6.61 -32.17 6.02
C THR A 72 5.26 -31.47 5.90
N PHE A 73 4.83 -30.75 6.94
CA PHE A 73 3.58 -29.98 6.89
C PHE A 73 3.59 -28.95 5.75
N SER A 74 4.70 -28.23 5.56
CA SER A 74 4.87 -27.30 4.45
C SER A 74 4.62 -28.00 3.11
N LYS A 75 5.23 -29.16 2.86
CA LYS A 75 5.12 -29.87 1.57
C LYS A 75 3.78 -30.58 1.36
N THR A 76 3.20 -31.21 2.38
CA THR A 76 2.03 -32.11 2.21
C THR A 76 0.72 -31.52 2.73
N GLY A 77 0.79 -30.57 3.66
CA GLY A 77 -0.38 -30.07 4.41
C GLY A 77 -0.85 -31.00 5.52
N ASP A 78 -0.26 -32.19 5.62
CA ASP A 78 -0.56 -33.13 6.70
C ASP A 78 0.19 -32.70 7.96
N VAL A 79 -0.52 -32.63 9.08
CA VAL A 79 0.07 -32.34 10.39
C VAL A 79 0.74 -33.61 10.92
N PRO A 80 2.07 -33.64 11.09
CA PRO A 80 2.75 -34.80 11.65
C PRO A 80 2.28 -35.09 13.08
N PRO A 81 2.30 -36.35 13.55
CA PRO A 81 1.81 -36.71 14.89
C PRO A 81 2.45 -35.92 16.05
N ARG A 82 3.71 -35.50 15.89
CA ARG A 82 4.44 -34.69 16.87
C ARG A 82 3.96 -33.23 16.94
N LEU A 83 3.31 -32.75 15.89
CA LEU A 83 2.75 -31.39 15.81
C LEU A 83 1.25 -31.34 16.12
N GLU A 84 0.63 -32.44 16.54
CA GLU A 84 -0.82 -32.47 16.84
C GLU A 84 -1.25 -31.42 17.87
N LEU A 85 -0.39 -31.13 18.86
CA LEU A 85 -0.65 -30.07 19.85
C LEU A 85 -0.82 -28.68 19.19
N TYR A 86 -0.17 -28.46 18.04
CA TYR A 86 -0.18 -27.19 17.30
C TYR A 86 -1.17 -27.18 16.13
N ARG A 87 -1.94 -28.27 15.91
CA ARG A 87 -2.93 -28.38 14.81
C ARG A 87 -3.83 -27.14 14.66
N PRO A 88 -4.33 -26.47 15.72
CA PRO A 88 -5.14 -25.26 15.57
C PRO A 88 -4.41 -24.07 14.91
N LEU A 89 -3.08 -24.02 15.00
CA LEU A 89 -2.23 -22.99 14.42
C LEU A 89 -1.75 -23.37 13.01
N LEU A 90 -1.65 -24.66 12.70
CA LEU A 90 -1.18 -25.19 11.41
C LEU A 90 -2.29 -25.14 10.34
N THR A 91 -2.67 -23.93 9.97
CA THR A 91 -3.71 -23.63 8.97
C THR A 91 -3.14 -23.65 7.55
N PRO A 92 -4.00 -23.71 6.50
CA PRO A 92 -3.57 -23.55 5.11
C PRO A 92 -2.81 -22.24 4.86
N THR A 93 -3.15 -21.16 5.56
CA THR A 93 -2.42 -19.88 5.48
C THR A 93 -1.00 -20.01 6.02
N VAL A 94 -0.82 -20.71 7.15
CA VAL A 94 0.51 -20.98 7.72
C VAL A 94 1.29 -21.91 6.80
N GLN A 95 0.65 -22.93 6.22
CA GLN A 95 1.27 -23.78 5.21
C GLN A 95 1.78 -22.95 4.02
N ALA A 96 0.93 -22.10 3.44
CA ALA A 96 1.31 -21.22 2.34
C ALA A 96 2.46 -20.27 2.72
N THR A 97 2.47 -19.77 3.96
CA THR A 97 3.56 -18.92 4.49
C THR A 97 4.87 -19.69 4.58
N LEU A 98 4.85 -20.95 5.03
CA LEU A 98 6.04 -21.81 5.10
C LEU A 98 6.56 -22.21 3.71
N GLN A 99 5.69 -22.28 2.71
CA GLN A 99 6.04 -22.52 1.32
C GLN A 99 6.50 -21.26 0.58
N ASN A 100 6.18 -20.08 1.11
CA ASN A 100 6.46 -18.83 0.42
C ASN A 100 7.97 -18.61 0.34
N HIS A 101 8.45 -18.40 -0.87
CA HIS A 101 9.84 -18.09 -1.13
C HIS A 101 9.94 -16.61 -1.49
N LEU A 102 10.82 -15.91 -0.79
CA LEU A 102 11.16 -14.54 -1.13
C LEU A 102 12.33 -14.57 -2.12
N SER A 103 11.99 -14.45 -3.41
CA SER A 103 12.97 -14.30 -4.48
C SER A 103 13.17 -12.81 -4.77
N LEU A 104 14.16 -12.21 -4.11
CA LEU A 104 14.59 -10.85 -4.38
C LEU A 104 15.89 -10.89 -5.17
N GLU A 105 16.05 -9.91 -6.07
CA GLU A 105 17.34 -9.69 -6.73
C GLU A 105 18.44 -9.47 -5.68
N PRO A 106 19.65 -10.06 -5.84
CA PRO A 106 20.67 -10.05 -4.79
C PRO A 106 20.99 -8.66 -4.21
N ALA A 107 21.09 -7.64 -5.05
CA ALA A 107 21.36 -6.27 -4.60
C ALA A 107 20.23 -5.69 -3.72
N ILE A 108 18.97 -5.91 -4.09
CA ILE A 108 17.80 -5.46 -3.32
C ILE A 108 17.76 -6.19 -1.98
N ARG A 109 17.98 -7.51 -2.02
CA ARG A 109 18.03 -8.36 -0.84
C ARG A 109 19.08 -7.87 0.15
N ASP A 110 20.31 -7.67 -0.31
CA ASP A 110 21.43 -7.30 0.57
C ASP A 110 21.20 -5.93 1.20
N ARG A 111 20.57 -5.00 0.48
CA ARG A 111 20.14 -3.70 1.00
C ARG A 111 19.01 -3.78 2.03
N VAL A 112 17.99 -4.60 1.79
CA VAL A 112 16.92 -4.86 2.77
C VAL A 112 17.53 -5.43 4.05
N ILE A 113 18.42 -6.42 3.92
CA ILE A 113 19.14 -7.00 5.06
C ILE A 113 19.95 -5.93 5.79
N GLN A 114 20.71 -5.09 5.07
CA GLN A 114 21.52 -4.02 5.65
C GLN A 114 20.67 -2.99 6.40
N ASP A 115 19.57 -2.51 5.81
CA ASP A 115 18.68 -1.54 6.44
C ASP A 115 18.00 -2.10 7.69
N LEU A 116 17.62 -3.39 7.66
CA LEU A 116 17.00 -4.07 8.79
C LEU A 116 17.98 -4.35 9.95
N THR A 117 19.28 -4.46 9.68
CA THR A 117 20.28 -4.93 10.67
C THR A 117 21.19 -3.82 11.19
N HIS A 118 21.55 -2.82 10.36
CA HIS A 118 22.58 -1.83 10.70
C HIS A 118 22.05 -0.40 10.88
N SER A 119 20.79 -0.14 10.56
CA SER A 119 20.22 1.20 10.70
C SER A 119 19.36 1.30 11.96
N ASN A 120 19.20 2.52 12.49
CA ASN A 120 18.20 2.79 13.53
C ASN A 120 16.77 2.40 13.10
N LYS A 121 16.55 2.21 11.79
CA LYS A 121 15.28 1.75 11.22
C LYS A 121 15.03 0.27 11.51
N GLY A 122 16.06 -0.55 11.74
CA GLY A 122 15.95 -1.96 12.10
C GLY A 122 15.50 -2.24 13.53
N ARG A 123 15.46 -1.21 14.39
CA ARG A 123 15.21 -1.34 15.82
C ARG A 123 13.92 -2.13 16.19
N PRO A 124 12.76 -1.89 15.55
CA PRO A 124 11.57 -2.66 15.86
C PRO A 124 11.76 -4.18 15.64
N LEU A 125 12.60 -4.55 14.66
CA LEU A 125 12.92 -5.95 14.38
C LEU A 125 13.84 -6.53 15.43
N THR A 126 14.87 -5.80 15.81
CA THR A 126 15.77 -6.25 16.87
C THR A 126 15.07 -6.37 18.21
N ASP A 127 14.13 -5.46 18.52
CA ASP A 127 13.34 -5.51 19.76
C ASP A 127 12.41 -6.73 19.77
N LEU A 128 11.73 -7.01 18.64
CA LEU A 128 10.91 -8.22 18.49
C LEU A 128 11.74 -9.49 18.64
N LEU A 129 12.91 -9.57 18.00
CA LEU A 129 13.79 -10.73 18.07
C LEU A 129 14.30 -10.95 19.49
N ALA A 130 14.68 -9.88 20.20
CA ALA A 130 15.11 -9.98 21.59
C ALA A 130 14.00 -10.52 22.51
N GLU A 131 12.73 -10.24 22.20
CA GLU A 131 11.59 -10.74 22.98
C GLU A 131 11.19 -12.18 22.59
N VAL A 132 11.13 -12.48 21.29
CA VAL A 132 10.61 -13.77 20.77
C VAL A 132 11.69 -14.83 20.66
N ALA A 133 12.90 -14.47 20.28
CA ALA A 133 14.01 -15.40 20.06
C ALA A 133 15.30 -14.83 20.68
N PRO A 134 15.44 -14.80 22.02
CA PRO A 134 16.54 -14.10 22.70
C PRO A 134 17.94 -14.61 22.31
N SER A 135 18.05 -15.84 21.82
CA SER A 135 19.30 -16.43 21.33
C SER A 135 19.69 -15.97 19.92
N LEU A 136 18.79 -15.30 19.20
CA LEU A 136 18.99 -14.88 17.81
C LEU A 136 19.40 -13.40 17.77
N SER A 137 20.71 -13.14 17.76
CA SER A 137 21.25 -11.79 17.57
C SER A 137 21.04 -11.29 16.12
N PRO A 138 20.98 -9.96 15.89
CA PRO A 138 20.86 -9.38 14.55
C PRO A 138 21.95 -9.85 13.56
N GLU A 139 23.18 -10.04 14.03
CA GLU A 139 24.32 -10.49 13.23
C GLU A 139 24.16 -11.95 12.78
N VAL A 140 23.61 -12.79 13.67
CA VAL A 140 23.28 -14.19 13.36
C VAL A 140 22.12 -14.24 12.36
N LEU A 141 21.08 -13.43 12.55
CA LEU A 141 19.98 -13.34 11.60
C LEU A 141 20.46 -12.87 10.23
N GLN A 142 21.38 -11.90 10.17
CA GLN A 142 21.98 -11.43 8.92
C GLN A 142 22.70 -12.57 8.19
N THR A 143 23.54 -13.31 8.90
CA THR A 143 24.30 -14.44 8.33
C THR A 143 23.34 -15.53 7.85
N ALA A 144 22.32 -15.84 8.65
CA ALA A 144 21.30 -16.82 8.29
C ALA A 144 20.48 -16.38 7.07
N LEU A 145 20.12 -15.10 6.96
CA LEU A 145 19.42 -14.55 5.79
C LEU A 145 20.29 -14.61 4.54
N GLN A 146 21.58 -14.31 4.64
CA GLN A 146 22.53 -14.41 3.52
C GLN A 146 22.67 -15.86 3.05
N GLU A 147 22.92 -16.80 3.97
CA GLU A 147 23.06 -18.23 3.66
C GLU A 147 21.77 -18.83 3.12
N ALA A 148 20.61 -18.53 3.74
CA ALA A 148 19.31 -18.99 3.23
C ALA A 148 19.04 -18.47 1.81
N ALA A 149 19.51 -17.27 1.49
CA ALA A 149 19.32 -16.69 0.17
C ALA A 149 20.25 -17.23 -0.92
N GLU A 150 21.32 -17.96 -0.54
CA GLU A 150 22.16 -18.70 -1.49
C GLU A 150 21.59 -20.08 -1.84
N THR A 151 20.55 -20.54 -1.13
CA THR A 151 19.89 -21.82 -1.41
C THR A 151 19.05 -21.78 -2.69
N GLU A 152 18.90 -22.92 -3.37
CA GLU A 152 18.03 -23.04 -4.57
C GLU A 152 16.56 -22.66 -4.30
N SER A 153 16.11 -22.83 -3.05
CA SER A 153 14.77 -22.46 -2.60
C SER A 153 14.59 -20.96 -2.31
N GLY A 154 15.68 -20.17 -2.30
CA GLY A 154 15.67 -18.79 -1.82
C GLY A 154 15.36 -18.68 -0.33
N VAL A 155 15.00 -17.47 0.12
CA VAL A 155 14.65 -17.22 1.53
C VAL A 155 13.23 -17.70 1.81
N THR A 156 13.11 -18.80 2.55
CA THR A 156 11.88 -19.35 3.11
C THR A 156 12.03 -19.42 4.63
N VAL A 157 10.92 -19.61 5.36
CA VAL A 157 11.02 -19.84 6.82
C VAL A 157 11.89 -21.06 7.13
N ILE A 158 11.78 -22.13 6.34
CA ILE A 158 12.52 -23.37 6.54
C ILE A 158 14.01 -23.20 6.21
N SER A 159 14.36 -22.57 5.08
CA SER A 159 15.76 -22.30 4.73
C SER A 159 16.41 -21.33 5.71
N LEU A 160 15.67 -20.35 6.21
CA LEU A 160 16.14 -19.45 7.25
C LEU A 160 16.43 -20.18 8.57
N LEU A 161 15.52 -21.04 9.03
CA LEU A 161 15.76 -21.85 10.23
C LEU A 161 17.02 -22.69 10.08
N ARG A 162 17.21 -23.35 8.92
CA ARG A 162 18.42 -24.17 8.66
C ARG A 162 19.71 -23.37 8.56
N ALA A 163 19.63 -22.10 8.19
CA ALA A 163 20.80 -21.22 8.10
C ALA A 163 21.20 -20.62 9.45
N ILE A 164 20.39 -20.77 10.50
CA ILE A 164 20.77 -20.33 11.85
C ILE A 164 21.76 -21.34 12.45
N PRO A 165 22.90 -20.89 13.00
CA PRO A 165 23.85 -21.76 13.68
C PRO A 165 23.34 -22.22 15.05
N GLY A 166 23.52 -23.52 15.33
CA GLY A 166 23.18 -24.19 16.60
C GLY A 166 22.16 -25.31 16.41
N GLU A 167 22.16 -26.32 17.28
CA GLU A 167 21.22 -27.46 17.18
C GLU A 167 19.76 -27.07 17.47
N THR A 168 19.54 -26.11 18.38
CA THR A 168 18.20 -25.73 18.85
C THR A 168 18.02 -24.22 18.91
N LEU A 169 17.03 -23.70 18.19
CA LEU A 169 16.55 -22.32 18.35
C LEU A 169 15.49 -22.27 19.46
N SER A 170 15.71 -21.44 20.49
CA SER A 170 14.73 -21.27 21.56
C SER A 170 13.85 -20.05 21.29
N LEU A 171 12.53 -20.25 21.35
CA LEU A 171 11.51 -19.22 21.18
C LEU A 171 10.74 -19.02 22.49
N GLU A 172 10.56 -17.77 22.89
CA GLU A 172 9.66 -17.38 23.96
C GLU A 172 8.22 -17.48 23.45
N GLY A 173 7.54 -18.55 23.85
CA GLY A 173 6.22 -18.92 23.34
C GLY A 173 5.14 -17.90 23.70
N MET A 174 5.22 -17.24 24.85
CA MET A 174 4.25 -16.18 25.20
C MET A 174 4.42 -14.93 24.33
N ALA A 175 5.67 -14.51 24.08
CA ALA A 175 5.97 -13.40 23.18
C ALA A 175 5.54 -13.73 21.73
N LEU A 176 5.86 -14.94 21.27
CA LEU A 176 5.44 -15.45 19.96
C LEU A 176 3.91 -15.47 19.82
N LEU A 177 3.19 -15.97 20.83
CA LEU A 177 1.72 -15.98 20.82
C LEU A 177 1.13 -14.57 20.81
N MET A 178 1.71 -13.62 21.56
CA MET A 178 1.27 -12.23 21.55
C MET A 178 1.47 -11.60 20.16
N PHE A 179 2.64 -11.80 19.55
CA PHE A 179 2.94 -11.32 18.21
C PHE A 179 1.97 -11.89 17.15
N LEU A 180 1.81 -13.23 17.12
CA LEU A 180 0.91 -13.88 16.17
C LEU A 180 -0.55 -13.45 16.37
N SER A 181 -0.98 -13.27 17.63
CA SER A 181 -2.32 -12.76 17.94
C SER A 181 -2.51 -11.34 17.42
N GLN A 182 -1.48 -10.49 17.51
CA GLN A 182 -1.54 -9.11 17.05
C GLN A 182 -1.66 -9.01 15.52
N LEU A 183 -0.93 -9.84 14.78
CA LEU A 183 -1.08 -9.96 13.33
C LEU A 183 -2.50 -10.41 12.95
N GLY A 184 -3.01 -11.44 13.63
CA GLY A 184 -4.37 -11.93 13.41
C GLY A 184 -5.44 -10.87 13.70
N LEU A 185 -5.31 -10.14 14.81
CA LEU A 185 -6.23 -9.06 15.17
C LEU A 185 -6.20 -7.92 14.15
N SER A 186 -5.02 -7.55 13.64
CA SER A 186 -4.88 -6.51 12.62
C SER A 186 -5.56 -6.91 11.32
N HIS A 187 -5.41 -8.17 10.89
CA HIS A 187 -6.11 -8.71 9.73
C HIS A 187 -7.64 -8.72 9.91
N LEU A 188 -8.11 -9.13 11.09
CA LEU A 188 -9.55 -9.11 11.41
C LEU A 188 -10.11 -7.69 11.42
N GLU A 189 -9.40 -6.74 12.01
CA GLU A 189 -9.77 -5.32 12.01
C GLU A 189 -9.89 -4.77 10.59
N GLN A 190 -8.94 -5.08 9.71
CA GLN A 190 -8.97 -4.69 8.30
C GLN A 190 -10.15 -5.34 7.55
N THR A 191 -10.43 -6.62 7.82
CA THR A 191 -11.59 -7.32 7.24
C THR A 191 -12.90 -6.70 7.69
N ALA A 192 -13.05 -6.42 8.98
CA ALA A 192 -14.23 -5.78 9.54
C ALA A 192 -14.43 -4.36 8.97
N LEU A 193 -13.36 -3.58 8.82
CA LEU A 193 -13.41 -2.26 8.19
C LEU A 193 -13.85 -2.37 6.73
N SER A 194 -13.31 -3.34 5.99
CA SER A 194 -13.69 -3.62 4.60
C SER A 194 -15.18 -3.91 4.48
N ASN A 195 -15.75 -4.71 5.39
CA ASN A 195 -17.18 -5.01 5.43
C ASN A 195 -18.02 -3.76 5.72
N VAL A 196 -17.65 -2.97 6.73
CA VAL A 196 -18.33 -1.72 7.08
C VAL A 196 -18.34 -0.75 5.89
N LEU A 197 -17.20 -0.54 5.24
CA LEU A 197 -17.10 0.35 4.07
C LEU A 197 -17.94 -0.18 2.90
N ASN A 198 -17.90 -1.48 2.64
CA ASN A 198 -18.67 -2.09 1.56
C ASN A 198 -20.18 -1.89 1.75
N HIS A 199 -20.66 -2.04 2.98
CA HIS A 199 -22.06 -1.87 3.35
C HIS A 199 -22.50 -0.42 3.38
N GLU A 200 -21.80 0.45 4.11
CA GLU A 200 -22.23 1.84 4.32
C GLU A 200 -22.04 2.73 3.08
N LEU A 201 -21.04 2.43 2.24
CA LEU A 201 -20.86 3.12 0.95
C LEU A 201 -21.64 2.43 -0.18
N GLY A 202 -22.32 1.31 0.11
CA GLY A 202 -23.15 0.59 -0.84
C GLY A 202 -24.29 1.47 -1.33
N ALA A 203 -24.38 1.65 -2.65
CA ALA A 203 -25.42 2.49 -3.23
C ALA A 203 -26.80 1.80 -3.17
N HIS A 204 -27.84 2.55 -2.80
CA HIS A 204 -29.22 2.11 -2.98
C HIS A 204 -29.59 2.07 -4.47
N PRO A 205 -30.49 1.16 -4.91
CA PRO A 205 -30.90 1.10 -6.31
C PRO A 205 -31.49 2.44 -6.78
N GLN A 206 -30.78 3.12 -7.65
CA GLN A 206 -31.21 4.33 -8.37
C GLN A 206 -31.29 4.03 -9.88
N PRO A 207 -32.00 4.85 -10.67
CA PRO A 207 -32.08 4.67 -12.12
C PRO A 207 -30.69 4.57 -12.75
N LEU A 208 -30.55 3.75 -13.79
CA LEU A 208 -29.30 3.64 -14.53
C LEU A 208 -28.88 5.02 -15.05
N LEU A 209 -27.59 5.35 -14.89
CA LEU A 209 -27.01 6.56 -15.43
C LEU A 209 -27.23 6.58 -16.95
N SER A 210 -28.03 7.53 -17.44
CA SER A 210 -28.19 7.78 -18.86
C SER A 210 -27.27 8.93 -19.24
N ALA A 211 -26.18 8.61 -19.94
CA ALA A 211 -25.19 9.58 -20.39
C ALA A 211 -24.99 9.47 -21.91
N PRO A 212 -24.66 10.58 -22.59
CA PRO A 212 -24.51 10.58 -24.05
C PRO A 212 -23.22 9.92 -24.54
N PHE A 213 -22.28 9.60 -23.65
CA PHE A 213 -20.98 8.99 -23.95
C PHE A 213 -20.43 8.27 -22.70
N GLU A 214 -19.38 7.47 -22.90
CA GLU A 214 -18.73 6.67 -21.86
C GLU A 214 -17.26 7.13 -21.70
N PRO A 215 -16.89 7.81 -20.59
CA PRO A 215 -15.52 8.29 -20.38
C PRO A 215 -14.46 7.20 -20.24
N SER A 216 -14.86 5.96 -19.92
CA SER A 216 -13.93 4.84 -19.84
C SER A 216 -13.53 4.27 -21.20
N ASP A 217 -14.25 4.61 -22.27
CA ASP A 217 -13.88 4.24 -23.63
C ASP A 217 -12.65 5.05 -24.09
N PRO A 218 -11.71 4.44 -24.86
CA PRO A 218 -10.58 5.15 -25.42
C PRO A 218 -11.02 6.37 -26.23
N GLY A 219 -10.28 7.46 -26.11
CA GLY A 219 -10.54 8.67 -26.89
C GLY A 219 -10.18 8.50 -28.37
N SER A 220 -10.60 9.46 -29.18
CA SER A 220 -10.47 9.39 -30.64
C SER A 220 -9.09 9.76 -31.18
N TYR A 221 -8.22 10.32 -30.33
CA TYR A 221 -6.93 10.84 -30.79
C TYR A 221 -5.83 9.78 -30.71
N PRO A 222 -5.00 9.65 -31.76
CA PRO A 222 -3.82 8.80 -31.69
C PRO A 222 -2.83 9.38 -30.66
N VAL A 223 -2.30 8.49 -29.82
CA VAL A 223 -1.35 8.85 -28.76
C VAL A 223 0.06 8.57 -29.22
N GLU A 224 0.93 9.57 -29.10
CA GLU A 224 2.37 9.42 -29.17
C GLU A 224 2.98 9.44 -27.78
N ARG A 225 4.02 8.63 -27.57
CA ARG A 225 4.81 8.62 -26.35
C ARG A 225 6.26 8.99 -26.64
N TRP A 226 6.74 10.06 -26.03
CA TRP A 226 8.14 10.49 -26.12
C TRP A 226 8.83 10.29 -24.77
N SER A 227 9.88 9.47 -24.77
CA SER A 227 10.74 9.31 -23.59
C SER A 227 11.92 10.27 -23.66
N VAL A 228 12.06 11.14 -22.67
CA VAL A 228 13.15 12.12 -22.59
C VAL A 228 13.67 12.20 -21.16
N SER A 229 14.93 12.58 -20.98
CA SER A 229 15.50 12.80 -19.65
C SER A 229 15.99 14.24 -19.52
N PHE A 230 15.59 14.91 -18.45
CA PHE A 230 16.04 16.25 -18.13
C PHE A 230 17.13 16.20 -17.07
N ARG A 231 18.20 16.96 -17.27
CA ARG A 231 19.26 17.09 -16.27
C ARG A 231 19.03 18.34 -15.43
N ASP A 232 18.85 18.14 -14.14
CA ASP A 232 18.95 19.19 -13.14
C ASP A 232 20.42 19.33 -12.73
N HIS A 233 21.05 20.41 -13.20
CA HIS A 233 22.47 20.67 -12.94
C HIS A 233 22.73 21.14 -11.50
N ASP A 234 21.74 21.75 -10.84
CA ASP A 234 21.91 22.29 -9.49
C ASP A 234 21.87 21.17 -8.45
N ARG A 235 21.14 20.09 -8.75
CA ARG A 235 20.96 18.94 -7.87
C ARG A 235 21.72 17.68 -8.33
N ASP A 236 22.38 17.76 -9.50
CA ASP A 236 23.01 16.65 -10.22
C ASP A 236 22.09 15.42 -10.37
N ARG A 237 20.85 15.67 -10.81
CA ARG A 237 19.83 14.64 -11.03
C ARG A 237 19.49 14.55 -12.51
N ILE A 238 19.27 13.32 -13.00
CA ILE A 238 18.72 13.06 -14.33
C ILE A 238 17.32 12.52 -14.09
N ILE A 239 16.29 13.21 -14.57
CA ILE A 239 14.89 12.88 -14.35
C ILE A 239 14.28 12.40 -15.68
N PRO A 240 14.11 11.09 -15.87
CA PRO A 240 13.39 10.53 -17.00
C PRO A 240 11.90 10.86 -16.92
N ILE A 241 11.30 11.19 -18.07
CA ILE A 241 9.86 11.29 -18.24
C ILE A 241 9.41 10.52 -19.47
N ASP A 242 8.17 10.03 -19.44
CA ASP A 242 7.39 9.65 -20.62
C ASP A 242 6.30 10.72 -20.81
N LEU A 243 6.36 11.45 -21.93
CA LEU A 243 5.36 12.42 -22.37
C LEU A 243 4.39 11.71 -23.32
N TYR A 244 3.14 11.56 -22.90
CA TYR A 244 2.03 11.05 -23.70
C TYR A 244 1.21 12.24 -24.21
N TRP A 245 1.10 12.36 -25.53
CA TRP A 245 0.46 13.52 -26.13
C TRP A 245 -0.12 13.19 -27.51
N THR A 246 -0.83 14.15 -28.08
CA THR A 246 -1.43 14.07 -29.42
C THR A 246 -1.32 15.43 -30.12
N ASP A 247 -1.51 15.50 -31.43
CA ASP A 247 -1.44 16.74 -32.21
C ASP A 247 -2.59 17.72 -31.90
N GLN A 248 -3.67 17.20 -31.29
CA GLN A 248 -4.86 17.94 -30.85
C GLN A 248 -4.92 18.05 -29.31
N THR A 249 -3.89 18.61 -28.69
CA THR A 249 -3.86 18.83 -27.23
C THR A 249 -4.89 19.87 -26.78
N GLN A 250 -5.65 19.55 -25.74
CA GLN A 250 -6.61 20.45 -25.10
C GLN A 250 -6.79 20.11 -23.61
N GLY A 251 -7.04 21.12 -22.78
CA GLY A 251 -7.33 20.93 -21.37
C GLY A 251 -6.09 20.89 -20.45
N PRO A 252 -6.26 20.49 -19.18
CA PRO A 252 -5.22 20.51 -18.14
C PRO A 252 -4.04 19.57 -18.45
N LEU A 253 -2.85 19.91 -17.96
CA LEU A 253 -1.74 18.95 -17.89
C LEU A 253 -2.02 17.92 -16.78
N VAL A 254 -1.70 16.66 -17.03
CA VAL A 254 -1.73 15.62 -16.01
C VAL A 254 -0.31 15.10 -15.74
N VAL A 255 0.10 15.07 -14.48
CA VAL A 255 1.44 14.62 -14.06
C VAL A 255 1.33 13.39 -13.18
N PHE A 256 2.08 12.34 -13.50
CA PHE A 256 2.06 11.07 -12.75
C PHE A 256 3.34 10.91 -11.93
N SER A 257 3.19 10.58 -10.65
CA SER A 257 4.28 10.20 -9.75
C SER A 257 4.08 8.78 -9.22
N HIS A 258 5.08 7.92 -9.42
CA HIS A 258 5.03 6.50 -9.10
C HIS A 258 5.26 6.19 -7.61
N GLY A 259 4.91 5.00 -7.14
CA GLY A 259 5.22 4.53 -5.79
C GLY A 259 6.70 4.24 -5.55
N PHE A 260 7.09 3.96 -4.31
CA PHE A 260 8.44 3.52 -3.98
C PHE A 260 8.77 2.19 -4.70
N GLY A 261 9.91 2.13 -5.39
CA GLY A 261 10.34 0.92 -6.09
C GLY A 261 9.60 0.63 -7.41
N ALA A 262 8.71 1.53 -7.83
CA ALA A 262 8.05 1.50 -9.14
C ALA A 262 8.77 2.44 -10.13
N ASP A 263 8.22 2.59 -11.33
CA ASP A 263 8.75 3.49 -12.37
C ASP A 263 7.63 4.33 -13.00
N ARG A 264 8.00 5.22 -13.93
CA ARG A 264 7.06 6.12 -14.63
C ARG A 264 5.99 5.41 -15.46
N ARG A 265 6.04 4.08 -15.64
CA ARG A 265 5.07 3.29 -16.42
C ARG A 265 4.10 2.52 -15.54
N PHE A 266 4.17 2.66 -14.21
CA PHE A 266 3.26 2.01 -13.27
C PHE A 266 1.76 2.24 -13.58
N LEU A 267 1.40 3.40 -14.15
CA LEU A 267 0.03 3.72 -14.58
C LEU A 267 -0.05 4.00 -16.09
N ALA A 268 0.78 3.34 -16.92
CA ALA A 268 0.86 3.63 -18.36
C ALA A 268 -0.50 3.53 -19.07
N TYR A 269 -1.31 2.51 -18.77
CA TYR A 269 -2.67 2.37 -19.32
C TYR A 269 -3.55 3.63 -19.13
N LEU A 270 -3.41 4.29 -17.97
CA LEU A 270 -4.19 5.47 -17.63
C LEU A 270 -3.62 6.72 -18.30
N ALA A 271 -2.28 6.81 -18.41
CA ALA A 271 -1.63 7.90 -19.14
C ALA A 271 -2.01 7.89 -20.62
N GLU A 272 -2.00 6.71 -21.26
CA GLU A 272 -2.45 6.53 -22.64
C GLU A 272 -3.92 6.86 -22.81
N HIS A 273 -4.78 6.40 -21.89
CA HIS A 273 -6.21 6.71 -21.91
C HIS A 273 -6.45 8.23 -21.87
N LEU A 274 -5.87 8.94 -20.91
CA LEU A 274 -6.05 10.39 -20.78
C LEU A 274 -5.52 11.14 -22.01
N ALA A 275 -4.37 10.71 -22.55
CA ALA A 275 -3.80 11.31 -23.76
C ALA A 275 -4.68 11.10 -25.01
N SER A 276 -5.35 9.95 -25.12
CA SER A 276 -6.26 9.67 -26.23
C SER A 276 -7.50 10.58 -26.24
N HIS A 277 -7.82 11.22 -25.11
CA HIS A 277 -8.86 12.24 -24.97
C HIS A 277 -8.36 13.68 -25.18
N GLY A 278 -7.11 13.84 -25.61
CA GLY A 278 -6.52 15.14 -25.94
C GLY A 278 -5.75 15.80 -24.79
N LEU A 279 -5.66 15.18 -23.61
CA LEU A 279 -4.86 15.71 -22.52
C LEU A 279 -3.36 15.50 -22.78
N THR A 280 -2.51 16.42 -22.33
CA THR A 280 -1.07 16.14 -22.24
C THR A 280 -0.81 15.44 -20.92
N VAL A 281 -0.11 14.30 -20.94
CA VAL A 281 0.23 13.54 -19.73
C VAL A 281 1.73 13.36 -19.63
N VAL A 282 2.29 13.62 -18.46
CA VAL A 282 3.72 13.43 -18.17
C VAL A 282 3.86 12.48 -17.00
N ALA A 283 4.44 11.31 -17.24
CA ALA A 283 4.84 10.41 -16.17
C ALA A 283 6.33 10.55 -15.92
N LEU A 284 6.71 10.99 -14.72
CA LEU A 284 8.10 11.18 -14.35
C LEU A 284 8.61 10.06 -13.45
N GLU A 285 9.93 9.91 -13.44
CA GLU A 285 10.64 8.94 -12.61
C GLU A 285 11.57 9.63 -11.62
N HIS A 286 11.58 9.14 -10.39
CA HIS A 286 12.36 9.68 -9.29
C HIS A 286 13.64 8.84 -9.06
N PRO A 287 14.83 9.32 -9.42
CA PRO A 287 16.05 8.50 -9.49
C PRO A 287 16.55 7.89 -8.18
N GLY A 288 16.11 8.41 -7.02
CA GLY A 288 16.51 7.91 -5.71
C GLY A 288 15.53 6.92 -5.08
N SER A 289 14.40 6.65 -5.74
CA SER A 289 13.33 5.79 -5.21
C SER A 289 12.54 5.03 -6.27
N ASN A 290 13.05 4.97 -7.50
CA ASN A 290 12.56 4.14 -8.59
C ASN A 290 13.10 2.69 -8.49
N VAL A 291 12.63 1.82 -9.38
CA VAL A 291 13.07 0.41 -9.44
C VAL A 291 14.60 0.29 -9.58
N ASP A 292 15.25 1.13 -10.39
CA ASP A 292 16.71 1.12 -10.56
C ASP A 292 17.45 1.51 -9.28
N ALA A 293 16.88 2.40 -8.46
CA ALA A 293 17.47 2.79 -7.18
C ALA A 293 17.54 1.62 -6.20
N LEU A 294 16.63 0.62 -6.30
CA LEU A 294 16.65 -0.56 -5.45
C LEU A 294 17.85 -1.46 -5.70
N ILE A 295 18.36 -1.49 -6.95
CA ILE A 295 19.42 -2.40 -7.39
C ILE A 295 20.81 -1.78 -7.23
N LYS A 296 20.90 -0.47 -7.01
CA LYS A 296 22.18 0.20 -6.70
C LYS A 296 22.64 -0.17 -5.28
N GLU A 297 23.92 -0.51 -5.15
CA GLU A 297 24.51 -1.03 -3.90
C GLU A 297 24.77 0.04 -2.82
N ASP A 298 24.52 1.32 -3.08
CA ASP A 298 24.82 2.42 -2.14
C ASP A 298 23.60 2.98 -1.38
N GLY A 299 23.64 2.86 -0.05
CA GLY A 299 22.79 3.61 0.89
C GLY A 299 21.50 2.91 1.36
N SER A 300 20.61 3.66 2.03
CA SER A 300 19.35 3.13 2.59
C SER A 300 18.28 2.93 1.53
N LEU A 301 17.45 1.88 1.66
CA LEU A 301 16.38 1.46 0.76
C LEU A 301 15.49 2.62 0.30
N LEU A 302 15.07 3.49 1.23
CA LEU A 302 14.46 4.79 0.94
C LEU A 302 15.31 5.89 1.58
N PRO A 303 16.11 6.63 0.79
CA PRO A 303 16.92 7.74 1.30
C PRO A 303 16.07 8.90 1.81
N THR A 304 16.48 9.52 2.93
CA THR A 304 15.75 10.62 3.58
C THR A 304 15.56 11.84 2.67
N TYR A 305 16.52 12.12 1.78
CA TYR A 305 16.42 13.26 0.87
C TYR A 305 15.26 13.11 -0.14
N GLU A 306 14.77 11.91 -0.44
CA GLU A 306 13.68 11.70 -1.41
C GLU A 306 12.35 12.34 -0.94
N PHE A 307 12.17 12.56 0.36
CA PHE A 307 11.02 13.28 0.88
C PHE A 307 11.00 14.77 0.48
N VAL A 308 12.16 15.33 0.12
CA VAL A 308 12.32 16.70 -0.39
C VAL A 308 12.51 16.70 -1.91
N GLU A 309 13.31 15.77 -2.42
CA GLU A 309 13.69 15.74 -3.84
C GLU A 309 12.55 15.33 -4.75
N ARG A 310 11.63 14.46 -4.32
CA ARG A 310 10.50 14.05 -5.19
C ARG A 310 9.55 15.21 -5.51
N PRO A 311 9.10 16.05 -4.54
CA PRO A 311 8.41 17.29 -4.86
C PRO A 311 9.21 18.21 -5.81
N ARG A 312 10.51 18.41 -5.53
CA ARG A 312 11.38 19.26 -6.36
C ARG A 312 11.58 18.71 -7.79
N ASP A 313 11.59 17.40 -7.97
CA ASP A 313 11.65 16.75 -9.27
C ASP A 313 10.41 17.11 -10.12
N VAL A 314 9.22 17.09 -9.51
CA VAL A 314 7.98 17.49 -10.21
C VAL A 314 8.02 18.95 -10.60
N SER A 315 8.31 19.85 -9.65
CA SER A 315 8.38 21.29 -9.94
C SER A 315 9.43 21.63 -11.01
N PHE A 316 10.60 20.98 -10.95
CA PHE A 316 11.62 21.13 -11.97
C PHE A 316 11.12 20.68 -13.35
N ILE A 317 10.44 19.53 -13.44
CA ILE A 317 9.88 19.06 -14.71
C ILE A 317 8.82 20.04 -15.23
N LEU A 318 7.96 20.58 -14.38
CA LEU A 318 6.99 21.60 -14.77
C LEU A 318 7.68 22.86 -15.34
N ASP A 319 8.79 23.31 -14.74
CA ASP A 319 9.58 24.43 -15.26
C ASP A 319 10.19 24.12 -16.64
N ARG A 320 10.65 22.88 -16.86
CA ARG A 320 11.17 22.46 -18.17
C ARG A 320 10.07 22.33 -19.21
N LEU A 321 8.89 21.88 -18.82
CA LEU A 321 7.74 21.86 -19.72
C LEU A 321 7.28 23.27 -20.07
N GLU A 322 7.39 24.24 -19.17
CA GLU A 322 7.12 25.65 -19.46
C GLU A 322 8.07 26.24 -20.51
N ASP A 323 9.36 25.93 -20.37
CA ASP A 323 10.37 26.29 -21.38
C ASP A 323 10.05 25.65 -22.73
N LEU A 324 9.73 24.35 -22.77
CA LEU A 324 9.33 23.68 -24.00
C LEU A 324 8.03 24.25 -24.59
N ASN A 325 7.04 24.57 -23.77
CA ASN A 325 5.77 25.15 -24.19
C ASN A 325 5.94 26.58 -24.75
N THR A 326 7.04 27.25 -24.40
CA THR A 326 7.36 28.59 -24.90
C THR A 326 8.27 28.54 -26.12
N ASN A 327 9.26 27.64 -26.13
CA ASN A 327 10.42 27.71 -27.04
C ASN A 327 10.52 26.54 -28.03
N SER A 328 9.82 25.42 -27.81
CA SER A 328 9.84 24.28 -28.74
C SER A 328 9.06 24.58 -30.01
N PHE A 329 9.58 24.16 -31.16
CA PHE A 329 8.85 24.25 -32.43
C PHE A 329 7.59 23.36 -32.44
N PHE A 330 7.65 22.19 -31.78
CA PHE A 330 6.59 21.18 -31.83
C PHE A 330 5.60 21.26 -30.66
N LEU A 331 6.07 21.66 -29.47
CA LEU A 331 5.27 21.68 -28.24
C LEU A 331 4.80 23.08 -27.83
N ARG A 332 5.12 24.13 -28.62
CA ARG A 332 4.70 25.50 -28.29
C ARG A 332 3.18 25.60 -28.21
N GLU A 333 2.69 26.17 -27.11
CA GLU A 333 1.25 26.37 -26.82
C GLU A 333 0.44 25.06 -26.79
N ARG A 334 1.09 23.92 -26.50
CA ARG A 334 0.43 22.60 -26.43
C ARG A 334 0.22 22.11 -25.00
N ILE A 335 0.83 22.75 -24.00
CA ILE A 335 0.83 22.30 -22.61
C ILE A 335 0.18 23.37 -21.73
N ASN A 336 -0.94 23.04 -21.10
CA ASN A 336 -1.59 23.91 -20.12
C ASN A 336 -0.98 23.70 -18.72
N LEU A 337 -0.05 24.57 -18.35
CA LEU A 337 0.64 24.53 -17.05
C LEU A 337 -0.06 25.35 -15.96
N GLU A 338 -1.12 26.08 -16.29
CA GLU A 338 -1.93 26.83 -15.32
C GLU A 338 -2.88 25.91 -14.52
N GLN A 339 -3.18 24.74 -15.08
CA GLN A 339 -4.06 23.74 -14.51
C GLN A 339 -3.37 22.38 -14.56
N VAL A 340 -2.70 21.99 -13.47
CA VAL A 340 -2.03 20.69 -13.37
C VAL A 340 -2.80 19.79 -12.42
N THR A 341 -3.20 18.62 -12.93
CA THR A 341 -3.66 17.52 -12.08
C THR A 341 -2.50 16.58 -11.79
N LEU A 342 -2.15 16.38 -10.53
CA LEU A 342 -1.15 15.37 -10.16
C LEU A 342 -1.83 14.07 -9.72
N VAL A 343 -1.43 12.96 -10.35
CA VAL A 343 -1.85 11.60 -10.03
C VAL A 343 -0.69 10.87 -9.35
N GLY A 344 -0.87 10.49 -8.09
CA GLY A 344 0.18 9.88 -7.26
C GLY A 344 -0.24 8.55 -6.67
N HIS A 345 0.59 7.52 -6.83
CA HIS A 345 0.42 6.23 -6.14
C HIS A 345 1.42 6.08 -4.99
N SER A 346 0.99 5.61 -3.82
CA SER A 346 1.91 5.31 -2.69
C SER A 346 2.80 6.50 -2.34
N LEU A 347 4.13 6.39 -2.44
CA LEU A 347 5.07 7.51 -2.25
C LEU A 347 4.88 8.67 -3.26
N GLY A 348 4.31 8.41 -4.44
CA GLY A 348 3.83 9.44 -5.35
C GLY A 348 2.59 10.18 -4.83
N GLY A 349 1.75 9.50 -4.04
CA GLY A 349 0.64 10.13 -3.32
C GLY A 349 1.13 11.11 -2.24
N TYR A 350 2.17 10.72 -1.48
CA TYR A 350 2.91 11.64 -0.60
C TYR A 350 3.41 12.87 -1.37
N THR A 351 4.07 12.63 -2.51
CA THR A 351 4.65 13.68 -3.35
C THR A 351 3.58 14.71 -3.77
N GLY A 352 2.42 14.21 -4.21
CA GLY A 352 1.27 15.05 -4.55
C GLY A 352 0.70 15.85 -3.38
N LEU A 353 0.55 15.21 -2.21
CA LEU A 353 0.03 15.89 -1.01
C LEU A 353 0.95 17.04 -0.57
N VAL A 354 2.27 16.85 -0.63
CA VAL A 354 3.24 17.92 -0.33
C VAL A 354 3.14 19.06 -1.34
N LEU A 355 3.14 18.75 -2.64
CA LEU A 355 3.04 19.77 -3.70
C LEU A 355 1.73 20.57 -3.64
N ALA A 356 0.66 19.97 -3.12
CA ALA A 356 -0.62 20.66 -2.90
C ALA A 356 -0.71 21.43 -1.58
N GLY A 357 0.40 21.59 -0.86
CA GLY A 357 0.51 22.37 0.38
C GLY A 357 0.45 21.57 1.67
N GLY A 358 0.45 20.23 1.62
CA GLY A 358 0.52 19.38 2.81
C GLY A 358 1.84 19.60 3.56
N GLN A 359 1.75 19.98 4.84
CA GLN A 359 2.93 20.30 5.64
C GLN A 359 3.43 19.09 6.43
N LEU A 360 4.74 18.86 6.38
CA LEU A 360 5.39 17.79 7.13
C LEU A 360 5.49 18.17 8.61
N ASP A 361 5.38 17.18 9.49
CA ASP A 361 5.59 17.32 10.94
C ASP A 361 6.67 16.33 11.42
N PRO A 362 7.95 16.67 11.24
CA PRO A 362 9.06 15.79 11.64
C PRO A 362 9.06 15.49 13.14
N THR A 363 8.51 16.38 13.98
CA THR A 363 8.48 16.18 15.44
C THR A 363 7.48 15.08 15.81
N THR A 364 6.26 15.15 15.28
CA THR A 364 5.27 14.09 15.49
C THR A 364 5.73 12.77 14.88
N LEU A 365 6.34 12.81 13.70
CA LEU A 365 6.90 11.63 13.06
C LEU A 365 8.02 10.98 13.91
N ALA A 366 8.97 11.76 14.42
CA ALA A 366 10.05 11.25 15.25
C ALA A 366 9.53 10.53 16.51
N ASN A 367 8.52 11.11 17.18
CA ASN A 367 7.87 10.48 18.33
C ASN A 367 7.17 9.17 17.95
N PHE A 368 6.43 9.16 16.84
CA PHE A 368 5.79 7.95 16.34
C PHE A 368 6.81 6.83 16.04
N CYS A 369 7.91 7.18 15.38
CA CYS A 369 8.95 6.23 15.01
C CYS A 369 9.74 5.70 16.21
N ALA A 370 9.86 6.48 17.29
CA ALA A 370 10.49 6.04 18.54
C ALA A 370 9.67 4.98 19.29
N GLU A 371 8.34 4.95 19.08
CA GLU A 371 7.40 4.02 19.74
C GLU A 371 6.93 2.88 18.81
N LEU A 372 7.50 2.77 17.60
CA LEU A 372 7.06 1.82 16.58
C LEU A 372 7.37 0.36 16.99
N ALA A 373 6.36 -0.52 16.89
CA ALA A 373 6.47 -1.94 17.23
C ALA A 373 5.91 -2.84 16.11
N ILE A 374 6.70 -3.81 15.65
CA ILE A 374 6.42 -4.61 14.43
C ILE A 374 5.04 -5.26 14.40
N GLY A 375 4.54 -5.78 15.52
CA GLY A 375 3.23 -6.44 15.57
C GLY A 375 2.04 -5.50 15.30
N SER A 376 2.24 -4.18 15.37
CA SER A 376 1.20 -3.14 15.19
C SER A 376 1.44 -2.23 13.99
N SER A 377 2.48 -2.49 13.20
CA SER A 377 2.97 -1.55 12.20
C SER A 377 2.84 -2.12 10.80
N SER A 378 2.42 -1.28 9.86
CA SER A 378 2.44 -1.58 8.44
C SER A 378 3.82 -1.29 7.84
N PRO A 379 4.19 -1.89 6.69
CA PRO A 379 5.42 -1.54 5.98
C PRO A 379 5.54 -0.04 5.69
N ALA A 380 4.44 0.64 5.40
CA ALA A 380 4.39 2.09 5.24
C ALA A 380 4.74 2.87 6.51
N ASP A 381 4.42 2.33 7.69
CA ASP A 381 4.82 2.95 8.96
C ASP A 381 6.34 2.95 9.16
N TRP A 382 7.00 1.91 8.67
CA TRP A 382 8.45 1.85 8.64
C TRP A 382 9.04 2.79 7.58
N LEU A 383 8.46 2.80 6.36
CA LEU A 383 8.93 3.64 5.26
C LEU A 383 8.86 5.14 5.60
N GLN A 384 7.79 5.61 6.26
CA GLN A 384 7.69 7.02 6.65
C GLN A 384 8.77 7.42 7.66
N CYS A 385 9.29 6.49 8.48
CA CYS A 385 10.36 6.79 9.43
C CYS A 385 11.69 7.16 8.77
N ALA A 386 11.86 6.87 7.48
CA ALA A 386 12.98 7.40 6.71
C ALA A 386 12.97 8.94 6.61
N ALA A 387 11.83 9.60 6.86
CA ALA A 387 11.70 11.06 6.88
C ALA A 387 11.94 11.71 8.26
N THR A 388 12.33 10.96 9.29
CA THR A 388 12.54 11.51 10.65
C THR A 388 13.63 12.58 10.70
N ASP A 389 14.72 12.35 9.95
CA ASP A 389 15.87 13.26 9.86
C ASP A 389 15.79 14.18 8.63
N VAL A 390 14.58 14.44 8.10
CA VAL A 390 14.41 15.27 6.90
C VAL A 390 14.77 16.72 7.20
N GLU A 391 15.75 17.25 6.48
CA GLU A 391 16.06 18.67 6.49
C GLU A 391 15.12 19.39 5.52
N LEU A 392 14.11 20.06 6.08
CA LEU A 392 13.17 20.84 5.28
C LEU A 392 13.85 22.11 4.76
N PRO A 393 13.68 22.46 3.48
CA PRO A 393 14.17 23.74 2.97
C PRO A 393 13.47 24.91 3.66
N ALA A 394 14.10 26.09 3.67
CA ALA A 394 13.52 27.29 4.25
C ALA A 394 12.25 27.81 3.52
N GLY A 395 11.97 27.30 2.31
CA GLY A 395 10.79 27.61 1.51
C GLY A 395 9.77 26.47 1.49
N ASP A 396 8.56 26.77 1.01
CA ASP A 396 7.51 25.77 0.81
C ASP A 396 7.86 24.82 -0.34
N LEU A 397 7.54 23.53 -0.17
CA LEU A 397 7.63 22.53 -1.22
C LEU A 397 6.37 22.49 -2.11
N ALA A 398 5.34 23.25 -1.74
CA ALA A 398 4.14 23.40 -2.53
C ALA A 398 4.43 24.04 -3.91
N ASP A 399 3.66 23.64 -4.92
CA ASP A 399 3.71 24.20 -6.26
C ASP A 399 2.30 24.65 -6.67
N SER A 400 2.13 25.96 -6.89
CA SER A 400 0.82 26.57 -7.15
C SER A 400 0.19 26.13 -8.47
N ARG A 401 0.97 25.53 -9.38
CA ARG A 401 0.45 24.96 -10.64
C ARG A 401 -0.38 23.70 -10.40
N ILE A 402 -0.15 23.00 -9.28
CA ILE A 402 -0.95 21.84 -8.89
C ILE A 402 -2.32 22.32 -8.38
N THR A 403 -3.34 22.17 -9.22
CA THR A 403 -4.70 22.65 -8.96
C THR A 403 -5.69 21.53 -8.64
N GLN A 404 -5.32 20.27 -8.89
CA GLN A 404 -6.09 19.08 -8.50
C GLN A 404 -5.16 17.91 -8.15
N LEU A 405 -5.67 17.01 -7.30
CA LEU A 405 -4.98 15.78 -6.92
C LEU A 405 -5.83 14.53 -7.15
N VAL A 406 -5.19 13.48 -7.66
CA VAL A 406 -5.66 12.10 -7.55
C VAL A 406 -4.63 11.32 -6.76
N VAL A 407 -4.99 10.78 -5.60
CA VAL A 407 -4.07 10.02 -4.75
C VAL A 407 -4.59 8.60 -4.58
N MET A 408 -3.73 7.61 -4.82
CA MET A 408 -4.08 6.19 -4.80
C MET A 408 -3.20 5.46 -3.80
N ASN A 409 -3.81 4.87 -2.77
CA ASN A 409 -3.11 4.12 -1.73
C ASN A 409 -1.86 4.85 -1.19
N PRO A 410 -1.98 6.12 -0.77
CA PRO A 410 -0.82 6.96 -0.53
C PRO A 410 -0.02 6.48 0.69
N LEU A 411 1.30 6.69 0.63
CA LEU A 411 2.11 6.80 1.84
C LEU A 411 1.72 8.12 2.49
N ALA A 412 0.94 8.07 3.55
CA ALA A 412 0.49 9.24 4.30
C ALA A 412 0.27 8.82 5.74
N GLY A 413 0.26 9.73 6.70
CA GLY A 413 0.16 9.32 8.10
C GLY A 413 0.84 10.32 9.00
N LYS A 414 1.63 9.83 9.96
CA LYS A 414 2.29 10.69 10.95
C LYS A 414 3.38 11.58 10.37
N ILE A 415 3.82 11.34 9.13
CA ILE A 415 4.66 12.28 8.37
C ILE A 415 4.04 13.68 8.22
N PHE A 416 2.70 13.80 8.17
CA PHE A 416 1.99 15.09 8.15
C PHE A 416 1.42 15.50 9.53
N GLY A 417 1.71 14.72 10.58
CA GLY A 417 1.10 14.89 11.89
C GLY A 417 -0.44 14.86 11.86
N ASP A 418 -1.06 15.57 12.80
CA ASP A 418 -2.53 15.60 12.94
C ASP A 418 -3.18 16.75 12.15
N ALA A 419 -2.37 17.70 11.64
CA ALA A 419 -2.84 18.95 11.07
C ALA A 419 -2.25 19.30 9.69
N GLY A 420 -1.13 18.70 9.29
CA GLY A 420 -0.40 19.09 8.07
C GLY A 420 -1.24 19.01 6.80
N LEU A 421 -2.10 18.00 6.68
CA LEU A 421 -3.01 17.83 5.53
C LEU A 421 -4.18 18.81 5.49
N ARG A 422 -4.43 19.58 6.55
CA ARG A 422 -5.44 20.66 6.53
C ARG A 422 -5.03 21.82 5.62
N HIS A 423 -3.78 21.87 5.20
CA HIS A 423 -3.28 22.87 4.26
C HIS A 423 -3.55 22.51 2.80
N VAL A 424 -3.87 21.25 2.51
CA VAL A 424 -4.33 20.83 1.18
C VAL A 424 -5.74 21.39 0.92
N LYS A 425 -5.83 22.36 0.00
CA LYS A 425 -7.08 23.04 -0.38
C LYS A 425 -7.62 22.65 -1.75
N VAL A 426 -6.77 22.07 -2.60
CA VAL A 426 -7.15 21.67 -3.96
C VAL A 426 -8.13 20.50 -3.93
N PRO A 427 -9.04 20.39 -4.92
CA PRO A 427 -9.90 19.23 -5.06
C PRO A 427 -9.08 17.94 -5.14
N THR A 428 -9.45 16.94 -4.33
CA THR A 428 -8.72 15.67 -4.22
C THR A 428 -9.64 14.46 -4.43
N LEU A 429 -9.36 13.64 -5.46
CA LEU A 429 -9.93 12.30 -5.61
C LEU A 429 -9.01 11.30 -4.90
N PHE A 430 -9.50 10.68 -3.83
CA PHE A 430 -8.72 9.83 -2.95
C PHE A 430 -9.17 8.39 -3.11
N LEU A 431 -8.27 7.49 -3.50
CA LEU A 431 -8.54 6.08 -3.65
C LEU A 431 -7.94 5.29 -2.48
N THR A 432 -8.76 4.39 -1.92
CA THR A 432 -8.39 3.46 -0.86
C THR A 432 -8.64 2.00 -1.28
N SER A 433 -7.70 1.12 -0.98
CA SER A 433 -7.74 -0.32 -1.27
C SER A 433 -7.84 -1.11 0.04
N THR A 434 -8.94 -1.82 0.29
CA THR A 434 -9.18 -2.39 1.64
C THR A 434 -8.36 -3.63 1.98
N SER A 435 -7.70 -4.25 1.00
CA SER A 435 -6.72 -5.34 1.16
C SER A 435 -5.29 -4.87 0.89
N ASP A 436 -5.01 -3.57 1.01
CA ASP A 436 -3.66 -3.04 0.99
C ASP A 436 -2.89 -3.45 2.26
N GLY A 437 -1.84 -4.25 2.10
CA GLY A 437 -0.95 -4.70 3.17
C GLY A 437 0.31 -3.85 3.35
N ILE A 438 0.49 -2.81 2.53
CA ILE A 438 1.63 -1.88 2.57
C ILE A 438 1.22 -0.62 3.31
N THR A 439 0.24 0.11 2.75
CA THR A 439 -0.28 1.35 3.34
C THR A 439 -1.57 1.01 4.06
N SER A 440 -1.54 0.98 5.39
CA SER A 440 -2.71 0.57 6.17
C SER A 440 -3.93 1.44 5.85
N VAL A 441 -5.07 0.80 5.60
CA VAL A 441 -6.32 1.48 5.21
C VAL A 441 -6.71 2.56 6.22
N SER A 442 -6.54 2.27 7.51
CA SER A 442 -6.94 3.18 8.59
C SER A 442 -5.98 4.36 8.74
N ASP A 443 -4.71 4.08 8.99
CA ASP A 443 -3.75 5.09 9.43
C ASP A 443 -3.08 5.80 8.24
N GLN A 444 -2.93 5.12 7.09
CA GLN A 444 -2.26 5.67 5.91
C GLN A 444 -3.22 6.19 4.83
N GLN A 445 -4.50 5.80 4.85
CA GLN A 445 -5.45 6.17 3.79
C GLN A 445 -6.65 6.96 4.33
N LEU A 446 -7.51 6.35 5.14
CA LEU A 446 -8.76 6.99 5.58
C LEU A 446 -8.53 8.15 6.56
N GLN A 447 -7.57 8.03 7.48
CA GLN A 447 -7.23 9.12 8.40
C GLN A 447 -6.69 10.34 7.62
N PRO A 448 -5.70 10.22 6.73
CA PRO A 448 -5.30 11.29 5.82
C PRO A 448 -6.45 11.88 4.99
N PHE A 449 -7.30 11.03 4.40
CA PHE A 449 -8.50 11.50 3.70
C PHE A 449 -9.37 12.37 4.60
N ASN A 450 -9.61 11.96 5.85
CA ASN A 450 -10.43 12.68 6.82
C ASN A 450 -9.81 14.02 7.26
N GLN A 451 -8.48 14.15 7.22
CA GLN A 451 -7.75 15.38 7.58
C GLN A 451 -7.77 16.47 6.49
N LEU A 452 -8.01 16.09 5.21
CA LEU A 452 -8.11 17.04 4.11
C LEU A 452 -9.19 18.10 4.37
N SER A 453 -8.95 19.33 3.93
CA SER A 453 -9.89 20.44 4.12
C SER A 453 -10.51 20.99 2.83
N GLY A 454 -9.88 20.72 1.69
CA GLY A 454 -10.42 21.03 0.36
C GLY A 454 -11.56 20.10 -0.05
N PRO A 455 -12.21 20.37 -1.20
CA PRO A 455 -13.16 19.46 -1.82
C PRO A 455 -12.52 18.08 -2.00
N ARG A 456 -13.23 17.02 -1.63
CA ARG A 456 -12.69 15.66 -1.66
C ARG A 456 -13.74 14.64 -2.05
N ALA A 457 -13.30 13.57 -2.67
CA ALA A 457 -14.09 12.39 -2.94
C ALA A 457 -13.27 11.14 -2.63
N LEU A 458 -13.93 10.10 -2.13
CA LEU A 458 -13.37 8.81 -1.78
C LEU A 458 -13.83 7.76 -2.78
N VAL A 459 -12.89 7.02 -3.35
CA VAL A 459 -13.11 5.77 -4.07
C VAL A 459 -12.60 4.64 -3.19
N ALA A 460 -13.48 3.78 -2.69
CA ALA A 460 -13.08 2.60 -1.92
C ALA A 460 -13.17 1.34 -2.80
N VAL A 461 -12.02 0.71 -3.03
CA VAL A 461 -11.87 -0.56 -3.72
C VAL A 461 -11.85 -1.67 -2.67
N ILE A 462 -13.01 -2.28 -2.45
CA ILE A 462 -13.20 -3.34 -1.48
C ILE A 462 -12.48 -4.60 -1.98
N GLY A 463 -11.53 -5.10 -1.20
CA GLY A 463 -10.67 -6.22 -1.59
C GLY A 463 -9.51 -5.83 -2.51
N GLY A 464 -9.37 -4.56 -2.88
CA GLY A 464 -8.23 -4.08 -3.67
C GLY A 464 -6.93 -4.17 -2.88
N THR A 465 -5.84 -4.50 -3.54
CA THR A 465 -4.48 -4.58 -2.98
C THR A 465 -3.73 -3.25 -3.19
N HIS A 466 -2.49 -3.17 -2.71
CA HIS A 466 -1.63 -2.00 -2.95
C HIS A 466 -1.38 -1.76 -4.44
N LEU A 467 -1.21 -2.84 -5.21
CA LEU A 467 -0.80 -2.84 -6.61
C LEU A 467 -1.99 -2.96 -7.60
N SER A 468 -3.22 -3.20 -7.12
CA SER A 468 -4.42 -3.41 -7.96
C SER A 468 -4.73 -2.30 -8.98
N VAL A 469 -4.27 -1.07 -8.72
CA VAL A 469 -4.44 0.09 -9.61
C VAL A 469 -3.38 0.16 -10.72
N GLY A 470 -2.29 -0.59 -10.58
CA GLY A 470 -1.17 -0.56 -11.50
C GLY A 470 -1.48 -1.21 -12.84
N ASP A 471 -0.63 -0.91 -13.81
CA ASP A 471 -0.58 -1.60 -15.10
C ASP A 471 0.00 -3.02 -14.91
N PRO A 472 -0.76 -4.10 -15.17
CA PRO A 472 -0.28 -5.47 -15.06
C PRO A 472 1.00 -5.74 -15.84
N ALA A 473 1.22 -5.04 -16.96
CA ALA A 473 2.42 -5.19 -17.79
C ALA A 473 3.67 -4.55 -17.17
N ASN A 474 3.51 -3.69 -16.15
CA ASN A 474 4.60 -2.97 -15.48
C ASN A 474 4.68 -3.26 -13.97
N ILE A 475 3.90 -4.23 -13.45
CA ILE A 475 4.05 -4.69 -12.07
C ILE A 475 5.24 -5.66 -11.99
N ASN A 476 6.18 -5.41 -11.10
CA ASN A 476 7.30 -6.30 -10.85
C ASN A 476 6.80 -7.64 -10.25
N PRO A 477 6.98 -8.79 -10.93
CA PRO A 477 6.51 -10.08 -10.43
C PRO A 477 7.15 -10.53 -9.11
N ALA A 478 8.36 -10.04 -8.79
CA ALA A 478 9.00 -10.35 -7.51
C ALA A 478 8.25 -9.70 -6.33
N LEU A 479 7.66 -8.52 -6.55
CA LEU A 479 6.89 -7.82 -5.51
C LEU A 479 5.59 -8.55 -5.17
N THR A 480 4.96 -9.22 -6.14
CA THR A 480 3.69 -9.94 -5.92
C THR A 480 3.87 -11.22 -5.10
N GLN A 481 5.10 -11.69 -4.92
CA GLN A 481 5.46 -12.85 -4.08
C GLN A 481 5.66 -12.47 -2.61
N VAL A 482 5.72 -11.16 -2.30
CA VAL A 482 5.89 -10.68 -0.93
C VAL A 482 4.56 -10.85 -0.18
N PRO A 483 4.52 -11.54 0.99
CA PRO A 483 3.27 -11.90 1.68
C PRO A 483 2.32 -10.73 1.96
N PHE A 484 2.86 -9.54 2.23
CA PHE A 484 2.12 -8.33 2.54
C PHE A 484 1.85 -7.44 1.31
N MET A 485 2.28 -7.85 0.12
CA MET A 485 1.99 -7.19 -1.16
C MET A 485 1.36 -8.17 -2.17
N PRO A 486 0.30 -8.91 -1.80
CA PRO A 486 -0.35 -9.80 -2.75
C PRO A 486 -0.93 -8.98 -3.90
N GLU A 487 -0.91 -9.55 -5.11
CA GLU A 487 -1.59 -8.96 -6.26
C GLU A 487 -2.76 -9.82 -6.71
N ARG A 488 -3.82 -9.16 -7.21
CA ARG A 488 -5.00 -9.85 -7.71
C ARG A 488 -4.79 -10.27 -9.16
N PRO A 489 -5.46 -11.34 -9.61
CA PRO A 489 -5.43 -11.70 -11.03
C PRO A 489 -5.85 -10.53 -11.91
N GLU A 490 -5.18 -10.36 -13.05
CA GLU A 490 -5.45 -9.27 -13.99
C GLU A 490 -6.93 -9.16 -14.39
N ALA A 491 -7.60 -10.31 -14.56
CA ALA A 491 -9.01 -10.38 -14.91
C ALA A 491 -9.93 -9.79 -13.84
N GLU A 492 -9.54 -9.86 -12.56
CA GLU A 492 -10.31 -9.28 -11.45
C GLU A 492 -10.16 -7.76 -11.37
N THR A 493 -8.98 -7.23 -11.75
CA THR A 493 -8.65 -5.79 -11.68
C THR A 493 -8.96 -5.03 -12.98
N LEU A 494 -9.33 -5.72 -14.07
CA LEU A 494 -9.67 -5.09 -15.35
C LEU A 494 -10.78 -4.05 -15.23
N ARG A 495 -11.87 -4.39 -14.52
CA ARG A 495 -13.01 -3.47 -14.32
C ARG A 495 -12.62 -2.25 -13.49
N LEU A 496 -11.71 -2.42 -12.53
CA LEU A 496 -11.14 -1.29 -11.78
C LEU A 496 -10.36 -0.36 -12.70
N ARG A 497 -9.49 -0.88 -13.56
CA ARG A 497 -8.73 -0.04 -14.52
C ARG A 497 -9.66 0.72 -15.48
N GLN A 498 -10.70 0.07 -15.99
CA GLN A 498 -11.73 0.73 -16.82
C GLN A 498 -12.47 1.85 -16.05
N TYR A 499 -12.85 1.58 -14.80
CA TYR A 499 -13.43 2.61 -13.94
C TYR A 499 -12.47 3.80 -13.75
N LEU A 500 -11.19 3.53 -13.46
CA LEU A 500 -10.18 4.57 -13.24
C LEU A 500 -9.95 5.42 -14.48
N ASN A 501 -9.94 4.82 -15.68
CA ASN A 501 -9.90 5.54 -16.95
C ASN A 501 -10.99 6.60 -17.03
N GLY A 502 -12.24 6.21 -16.76
CA GLY A 502 -13.37 7.12 -16.84
C GLY A 502 -13.44 8.11 -15.67
N ALA A 503 -13.20 7.67 -14.44
CA ALA A 503 -13.32 8.48 -13.24
C ALA A 503 -12.21 9.55 -13.15
N VAL A 504 -10.96 9.18 -13.45
CA VAL A 504 -9.84 10.15 -13.43
C VAL A 504 -9.99 11.15 -14.57
N LEU A 505 -10.36 10.72 -15.78
CA LEU A 505 -10.68 11.65 -16.87
C LEU A 505 -11.78 12.62 -16.44
N SER A 506 -12.89 12.10 -15.91
CA SER A 506 -14.03 12.92 -15.47
C SER A 506 -13.66 13.92 -14.39
N PHE A 507 -12.72 13.55 -13.50
CA PHE A 507 -12.19 14.40 -12.44
C PHE A 507 -11.32 15.53 -12.99
N VAL A 508 -10.37 15.22 -13.89
CA VAL A 508 -9.52 16.20 -14.58
C VAL A 508 -10.39 17.22 -15.35
N MET A 509 -11.42 16.73 -16.06
CA MET A 509 -12.30 17.57 -16.86
C MET A 509 -13.17 18.52 -16.03
N GLN A 510 -13.22 18.39 -14.69
CA GLN A 510 -13.88 19.37 -13.82
C GLN A 510 -13.21 20.75 -13.84
N GLN A 511 -11.97 20.86 -14.33
CA GLN A 511 -11.26 22.14 -14.49
C GLN A 511 -11.57 22.86 -15.81
N THR A 512 -12.42 22.27 -16.65
CA THR A 512 -12.71 22.75 -18.01
C THR A 512 -14.17 23.17 -18.16
N ASP A 513 -14.51 23.79 -19.30
CA ASP A 513 -15.89 24.10 -19.65
C ASP A 513 -16.78 22.86 -19.80
N MET A 514 -16.19 21.66 -19.89
CA MET A 514 -16.88 20.37 -19.97
C MET A 514 -17.25 19.80 -18.59
N ALA A 515 -16.94 20.49 -17.48
CA ALA A 515 -17.17 19.99 -16.12
C ALA A 515 -18.58 19.42 -15.89
N LYS A 516 -19.61 20.14 -16.36
CA LYS A 516 -21.03 19.71 -16.24
C LYS A 516 -21.33 18.41 -16.99
N GLN A 517 -20.67 18.19 -18.12
CA GLN A 517 -20.84 16.98 -18.92
C GLN A 517 -20.16 15.77 -18.26
N TYR A 518 -19.04 15.99 -17.57
CA TYR A 518 -18.29 14.92 -16.90
C TYR A 518 -18.71 14.67 -15.44
N GLN A 519 -19.40 15.61 -14.79
CA GLN A 519 -19.82 15.50 -13.39
C GLN A 519 -20.63 14.23 -13.07
N PRO A 520 -21.56 13.74 -13.92
CA PRO A 520 -22.35 12.56 -13.60
C PRO A 520 -21.53 11.27 -13.42
N PHE A 521 -20.31 11.21 -13.96
CA PHE A 521 -19.41 10.05 -13.84
C PHE A 521 -18.58 10.07 -12.54
N LEU A 522 -18.68 11.14 -11.75
CA LEU A 522 -18.12 11.22 -10.39
C LEU A 522 -19.22 10.92 -9.38
N SER A 523 -19.78 9.71 -9.47
CA SER A 523 -20.96 9.30 -8.70
C SER A 523 -20.94 7.82 -8.32
N SER A 524 -21.75 7.49 -7.31
CA SER A 524 -22.00 6.11 -6.91
C SER A 524 -22.66 5.27 -8.02
N ASP A 525 -23.45 5.91 -8.89
CA ASP A 525 -24.11 5.23 -10.00
C ASP A 525 -23.11 4.80 -11.06
N TYR A 526 -22.13 5.66 -11.39
CA TYR A 526 -21.06 5.30 -12.31
C TYR A 526 -20.17 4.18 -11.77
N THR A 527 -19.76 4.24 -10.49
CA THR A 527 -18.99 3.14 -9.88
C THR A 527 -19.69 1.79 -9.96
N ARG A 528 -21.03 1.77 -9.88
CA ARG A 528 -21.81 0.53 -9.89
C ARG A 528 -21.67 -0.23 -11.22
N LEU A 529 -21.42 0.46 -12.32
CA LEU A 529 -21.23 -0.15 -13.65
C LEU A 529 -19.97 -1.02 -13.73
N PHE A 530 -18.98 -0.75 -12.87
CA PHE A 530 -17.70 -1.44 -12.84
C PHE A 530 -17.51 -2.31 -11.60
N SER A 531 -18.28 -2.08 -10.53
CA SER A 531 -18.24 -2.88 -9.31
C SER A 531 -18.59 -4.34 -9.60
N THR A 532 -17.72 -5.27 -9.20
CA THR A 532 -17.98 -6.72 -9.29
C THR A 532 -18.24 -7.32 -7.90
N PRO A 533 -18.78 -8.56 -7.81
CA PRO A 533 -18.90 -9.25 -6.53
C PRO A 533 -17.55 -9.52 -5.83
N THR A 534 -16.48 -9.73 -6.60
CA THR A 534 -15.15 -10.06 -6.08
C THR A 534 -14.28 -8.84 -5.80
N LEU A 535 -14.54 -7.72 -6.49
CA LEU A 535 -13.85 -6.45 -6.32
C LEU A 535 -14.86 -5.28 -6.33
N PRO A 536 -15.64 -5.10 -5.25
CA PRO A 536 -16.60 -4.01 -5.21
C PRO A 536 -15.93 -2.63 -5.20
N ILE A 537 -16.46 -1.69 -6.00
CA ILE A 537 -16.00 -0.30 -6.04
C ILE A 537 -17.09 0.60 -5.46
N ARG A 538 -16.71 1.51 -4.56
CA ARG A 538 -17.62 2.42 -3.88
C ARG A 538 -17.14 3.86 -4.04
N TYR A 539 -18.08 4.80 -4.13
CA TYR A 539 -17.80 6.22 -4.24
C TYR A 539 -18.58 7.01 -3.20
N SER A 540 -17.94 8.02 -2.61
CA SER A 540 -18.58 8.96 -1.69
C SER A 540 -17.84 10.29 -1.63
N ASP A 541 -18.53 11.39 -1.34
CA ASP A 541 -17.91 12.70 -1.07
C ASP A 541 -17.34 12.80 0.36
N ARG A 542 -17.70 11.85 1.24
CA ARG A 542 -17.35 11.86 2.65
C ARG A 542 -17.15 10.46 3.21
N LEU A 543 -16.42 10.38 4.32
CA LEU A 543 -16.39 9.15 5.09
C LEU A 543 -17.73 8.92 5.79
N PRO A 544 -18.19 7.66 5.92
CA PRO A 544 -19.34 7.37 6.75
C PRO A 544 -19.11 7.84 8.18
N SER A 545 -20.15 8.39 8.81
CA SER A 545 -20.02 8.99 10.15
C SER A 545 -19.64 7.96 11.24
N SER A 546 -19.97 6.68 11.04
CA SER A 546 -19.54 5.58 11.90
C SER A 546 -18.02 5.37 11.80
N VAL A 547 -17.49 5.31 10.57
CA VAL A 547 -16.06 5.14 10.29
C VAL A 547 -15.24 6.33 10.80
N SER A 548 -15.71 7.57 10.59
CA SER A 548 -15.04 8.76 11.12
C SER A 548 -14.99 8.79 12.65
N ARG A 549 -16.07 8.38 13.33
CA ARG A 549 -16.10 8.23 14.79
C ARG A 549 -15.20 7.10 15.27
N TRP A 550 -15.16 5.99 14.53
CA TRP A 550 -14.27 4.86 14.81
C TRP A 550 -12.79 5.25 14.72
N LEU A 551 -12.37 5.95 13.65
CA LEU A 551 -11.02 6.51 13.51
C LEU A 551 -10.65 7.41 14.69
N SER A 552 -11.54 8.36 15.03
CA SER A 552 -11.32 9.28 16.16
C SER A 552 -11.20 8.52 17.50
N SER A 553 -12.01 7.49 17.70
CA SER A 553 -11.97 6.63 18.88
C SER A 553 -10.68 5.83 18.96
N ARG A 554 -10.21 5.27 17.84
CA ARG A 554 -8.91 4.57 17.77
C ARG A 554 -7.76 5.46 18.19
N GLU A 555 -7.72 6.68 17.71
CA GLU A 555 -6.66 7.64 18.05
C GLU A 555 -6.66 7.99 19.54
N MET A 556 -7.84 8.08 20.17
CA MET A 556 -7.94 8.24 21.63
C MET A 556 -7.48 6.99 22.38
N LEU A 557 -7.82 5.79 21.90
CA LEU A 557 -7.44 4.52 22.51
C LEU A 557 -5.92 4.27 22.43
N ASN A 558 -5.25 4.73 21.35
CA ASN A 558 -3.80 4.66 21.21
C ASN A 558 -3.07 5.26 22.41
N ARG A 559 -3.64 6.30 23.04
CA ARG A 559 -3.01 7.01 24.16
C ARG A 559 -3.22 6.33 25.52
N ARG A 560 -4.04 5.28 25.60
CA ARG A 560 -4.54 4.73 26.88
C ARG A 560 -4.41 3.22 27.02
N LEU A 561 -4.32 2.49 25.93
CA LEU A 561 -4.35 1.02 25.92
C LEU A 561 -3.08 0.43 25.32
N THR A 562 -2.77 -0.81 25.71
CA THR A 562 -1.75 -1.62 25.04
C THR A 562 -2.19 -1.93 23.59
N PRO A 563 -1.25 -2.22 22.67
CA PRO A 563 -1.56 -2.50 21.27
C PRO A 563 -2.64 -3.59 21.09
N THR A 564 -2.57 -4.68 21.85
CA THR A 564 -3.55 -5.77 21.80
C THR A 564 -4.96 -5.32 22.24
N LEU A 565 -5.07 -4.60 23.36
CA LEU A 565 -6.36 -4.11 23.86
C LEU A 565 -6.97 -3.08 22.91
N LYS A 566 -6.13 -2.24 22.30
CA LYS A 566 -6.53 -1.32 21.23
C LYS A 566 -7.13 -2.08 20.05
N SER A 567 -6.44 -3.07 19.48
CA SER A 567 -6.95 -3.83 18.32
C SER A 567 -8.25 -4.57 18.64
N ILE A 568 -8.38 -5.16 19.83
CA ILE A 568 -9.63 -5.80 20.27
C ILE A 568 -10.77 -4.78 20.36
N ALA A 569 -10.54 -3.64 21.04
CA ALA A 569 -11.56 -2.60 21.17
C ALA A 569 -11.96 -2.02 19.80
N SER A 570 -10.99 -1.84 18.90
CA SER A 570 -11.21 -1.39 17.53
C SER A 570 -12.06 -2.37 16.73
N LEU A 571 -11.71 -3.65 16.76
CA LEU A 571 -12.45 -4.73 16.10
C LEU A 571 -13.89 -4.82 16.59
N LEU A 572 -14.10 -4.82 17.91
CA LEU A 572 -15.45 -4.86 18.50
C LEU A 572 -16.30 -3.67 18.07
N HIS A 573 -15.71 -2.48 17.93
CA HIS A 573 -16.43 -1.31 17.45
C HIS A 573 -16.85 -1.48 15.98
N LEU A 574 -15.98 -1.98 15.11
CA LEU A 574 -16.33 -2.25 13.71
C LEU A 574 -17.40 -3.34 13.57
N GLU A 575 -17.26 -4.45 14.30
CA GLU A 575 -18.25 -5.53 14.30
C GLU A 575 -19.61 -5.06 14.82
N PHE A 576 -19.62 -4.14 15.80
CA PHE A 576 -20.85 -3.50 16.26
C PHE A 576 -21.50 -2.64 15.17
N ILE A 577 -20.71 -1.83 14.46
CA ILE A 577 -21.20 -1.02 13.32
C ILE A 577 -21.82 -1.93 12.26
N ASP A 578 -21.11 -3.00 11.88
CA ASP A 578 -21.54 -3.95 10.87
C ASP A 578 -22.81 -4.72 11.29
N ALA A 579 -22.89 -5.13 12.56
CA ALA A 579 -24.08 -5.76 13.13
C ALA A 579 -25.30 -4.82 13.12
N GLN A 580 -25.12 -3.54 13.45
CA GLN A 580 -26.19 -2.54 13.37
C GLN A 580 -26.73 -2.41 11.94
N HIS A 581 -25.83 -2.40 10.95
CA HIS A 581 -26.22 -2.34 9.54
C HIS A 581 -27.02 -3.58 9.12
N ARG A 582 -26.54 -4.79 9.44
CA ARG A 582 -27.25 -6.05 9.15
C ARG A 582 -28.67 -6.07 9.73
N VAL A 583 -28.83 -5.62 10.97
CA VAL A 583 -30.15 -5.55 11.63
C VAL A 583 -31.06 -4.52 10.93
N ALA A 584 -30.52 -3.35 10.56
CA ALA A 584 -31.28 -2.33 9.85
C ALA A 584 -31.77 -2.83 8.48
N THR A 585 -30.93 -3.54 7.73
CA THR A 585 -31.28 -4.12 6.42
C THR A 585 -32.32 -5.23 6.54
N LEU A 586 -32.21 -6.10 7.56
CA LEU A 586 -33.24 -7.10 7.86
C LEU A 586 -34.59 -6.45 8.21
N HIS A 587 -34.58 -5.37 8.99
CA HIS A 587 -35.78 -4.63 9.36
C HIS A 587 -36.43 -3.95 8.13
N GLN A 588 -35.63 -3.33 7.26
CA GLN A 588 -36.12 -2.77 5.99
C GLN A 588 -36.70 -3.85 5.06
N GLY A 589 -36.04 -5.00 4.97
CA GLY A 589 -36.52 -6.16 4.20
C GLY A 589 -37.84 -6.71 4.74
N ALA A 590 -37.98 -6.82 6.07
CA ALA A 590 -39.22 -7.26 6.72
C ALA A 590 -40.37 -6.26 6.49
N ILE A 591 -40.10 -4.96 6.54
CA ILE A 591 -41.10 -3.91 6.22
C ILE A 591 -41.49 -3.97 4.74
N ALA A 592 -40.55 -4.17 3.82
CA ALA A 592 -40.83 -4.28 2.38
C ALA A 592 -41.66 -5.53 2.03
N GLN A 593 -41.51 -6.63 2.79
CA GLN A 593 -42.29 -7.85 2.63
C GLN A 593 -43.70 -7.76 3.25
N PHE A 594 -43.92 -6.81 4.17
CA PHE A 594 -45.22 -6.54 4.79
C PHE A 594 -45.55 -5.04 4.76
N PRO A 595 -45.87 -4.47 3.59
CA PRO A 595 -46.34 -3.09 3.51
C PRO A 595 -47.76 -3.03 4.09
N LEU A 596 -47.89 -2.89 5.40
CA LEU A 596 -49.18 -2.60 6.01
C LEU A 596 -49.55 -1.17 5.63
N SER A 597 -50.48 -1.02 4.67
CA SER A 597 -51.10 0.27 4.42
C SER A 597 -51.87 0.71 5.68
N PRO A 598 -51.87 2.00 6.07
CA PRO A 598 -52.70 2.47 7.18
C PRO A 598 -54.20 2.19 7.00
N LEU A 599 -54.62 1.89 5.76
CA LEU A 599 -55.99 1.55 5.38
C LEU A 599 -56.33 0.07 5.60
N ASP A 600 -55.35 -0.84 5.68
CA ASP A 600 -55.60 -2.28 5.88
C ASP A 600 -55.88 -2.66 7.34
N LEU A 601 -55.45 -1.84 8.31
CA LEU A 601 -55.80 -2.07 9.71
C LEU A 601 -57.31 -1.87 9.98
N TYR A 602 -57.98 -1.02 9.20
CA TYR A 602 -59.43 -0.83 9.29
C TYR A 602 -60.23 -1.91 8.54
N ALA A 603 -59.62 -2.62 7.59
CA ALA A 603 -60.29 -3.65 6.79
C ALA A 603 -60.30 -5.05 7.44
N ARG A 604 -59.50 -5.28 8.49
CA ARG A 604 -59.35 -6.59 9.17
C ARG A 604 -60.06 -6.71 10.52
N LEU A 605 -60.87 -5.73 10.92
CA LEU A 605 -61.85 -5.94 11.99
C LEU A 605 -63.02 -6.76 11.44
N PRO A 606 -63.39 -7.92 12.02
CA PRO A 606 -64.52 -8.70 11.55
C PRO A 606 -65.79 -7.87 11.70
N ARG A 607 -66.41 -7.50 10.57
CA ARG A 607 -67.79 -7.01 10.55
C ARG A 607 -68.68 -8.19 10.96
N SER A 608 -69.00 -8.29 12.25
CA SER A 608 -69.99 -9.26 12.71
C SER A 608 -71.38 -8.84 12.18
N PRO A 609 -72.17 -9.75 11.56
CA PRO A 609 -73.51 -9.41 11.08
C PRO A 609 -74.52 -9.11 12.21
N ALA A 610 -74.13 -9.24 13.47
CA ALA A 610 -75.04 -9.14 14.62
C ALA A 610 -75.24 -7.71 15.15
N LEU A 611 -74.46 -6.71 14.71
CA LEU A 611 -74.60 -5.32 15.17
C LEU A 611 -75.41 -4.41 14.22
N TYR A 612 -75.80 -4.91 13.05
CA TYR A 612 -76.63 -4.13 12.10
C TYR A 612 -78.14 -4.19 12.39
N GLN A 613 -78.62 -5.16 13.19
CA GLN A 613 -80.02 -5.27 13.59
C GLN A 613 -80.37 -4.52 14.88
N ALA A 614 -79.38 -4.14 15.70
CA ALA A 614 -79.60 -3.30 16.89
C ALA A 614 -79.62 -1.80 16.55
N ALA A 615 -78.84 -1.35 15.55
CA ALA A 615 -78.79 0.05 15.14
C ALA A 615 -79.98 0.51 14.26
N HIS A 616 -80.71 -0.43 13.64
CA HIS A 616 -81.90 -0.10 12.83
C HIS A 616 -83.21 -0.04 13.64
N ASN A 617 -83.25 -0.60 14.85
CA ASN A 617 -84.41 -0.49 15.76
C ASN A 617 -84.32 0.69 16.73
N GLN A 618 -83.16 1.36 16.85
CA GLN A 618 -82.99 2.56 17.66
C GLN A 618 -83.17 3.86 16.85
N ALA A 619 -82.95 3.83 15.53
CA ALA A 619 -83.14 4.98 14.64
C ALA A 619 -84.61 5.28 14.26
N ASN A 620 -85.54 4.36 14.51
CA ASN A 620 -86.99 4.59 14.33
C ASN A 620 -87.72 5.04 15.62
N HIS A 621 -87.02 5.13 16.75
CA HIS A 621 -87.58 5.63 18.00
C HIS A 621 -87.12 7.05 18.38
N GLU A 622 -86.09 7.60 17.74
CA GLU A 622 -85.61 8.98 17.96
C GLU A 622 -86.11 10.00 16.92
N SER A 623 -86.72 9.58 15.82
CA SER A 623 -87.30 10.47 14.81
C SER A 623 -88.75 10.92 15.09
N SER A 624 -89.40 10.43 16.15
CA SER A 624 -90.74 10.84 16.58
C SER A 624 -90.78 11.80 17.78
N HIS A 625 -89.62 12.14 18.38
CA HIS A 625 -89.54 13.03 19.55
C HIS A 625 -88.86 14.39 19.33
N GLN A 626 -88.40 14.72 18.11
CA GLN A 626 -87.79 16.04 17.80
C GLN A 626 -88.62 16.97 16.89
N ALA A 627 -89.90 16.67 16.66
CA ALA A 627 -90.82 17.56 15.92
C ALA A 627 -91.92 18.23 16.78
N LYS A 628 -91.78 18.24 18.11
CA LYS A 628 -92.65 19.02 19.04
C LYS A 628 -91.84 19.59 20.22
N SER A 629 -91.08 20.67 19.98
CA SER A 629 -90.83 21.76 20.97
C SER A 629 -89.96 22.90 20.38
N ARG A 630 -90.32 23.36 19.17
CA ARG A 630 -90.15 24.77 18.78
C ARG A 630 -91.49 25.30 18.28
N LEU A 631 -92.42 25.37 19.23
CA LEU A 631 -93.37 26.44 19.50
C LEU A 631 -93.87 26.21 20.93
#